data_AF-A0A7K4BGV1-F1
#
_entry.id   AF-A0A7K4BGV1-F1
#
_cell.length_a   1.000
_cell.length_b   1.000
_cell.length_c   1.000
_cell.angle_alpha   90.00
_cell.angle_beta   90.00
_cell.angle_gamma   90.00
#
_symmetry.space_group_name_H-M   'P 1'
#
loop_
_entity.id
_entity.type
_entity.pdbx_description
1 polymer ?
#
loop_
_entity_poly.entity_id
_entity_poly.type
_entity_poly.pdbx_seq_one_letter_code
_entity_poly.pdbx_strand_id
1 'polypeptide(L)'
;MTTLDDIDAMRSNRDVDGLIRALKDEDEFVRTQAAISLGALADPKAKEPLDRMRNDDPGPSAREAAATAYRWVVGRGAKER
;
A
#
# COMPACT_ATOMS: atom_id res chain seq x y z
N MET A 1 -3.23 -15.37 -5.25
CA MET A 1 -4.52 -14.66 -5.25
C MET A 1 -4.86 -14.32 -3.81
N THR A 2 -4.35 -13.20 -3.34
CA THR A 2 -4.68 -12.60 -2.04
C THR A 2 -6.09 -12.04 -2.14
N THR A 3 -6.96 -12.28 -1.17
CA THR A 3 -8.33 -11.75 -1.20
C THR A 3 -8.43 -10.38 -0.54
N LEU A 4 -9.54 -9.68 -0.74
CA LEU A 4 -9.79 -8.40 -0.06
C LEU A 4 -9.89 -8.56 1.46
N ASP A 5 -10.47 -9.66 1.91
CA ASP A 5 -10.55 -10.00 3.32
C ASP A 5 -9.15 -10.19 3.94
N ASP A 6 -8.22 -10.79 3.19
CA ASP A 6 -6.82 -10.92 3.62
C ASP A 6 -6.16 -9.55 3.80
N ILE A 7 -6.39 -8.60 2.88
CA ILE A 7 -5.85 -7.24 2.96
C ILE A 7 -6.36 -6.52 4.21
N ASP A 8 -7.66 -6.60 4.49
CA ASP A 8 -8.25 -5.97 5.67
C ASP A 8 -7.73 -6.58 6.97
N ALA A 9 -7.59 -7.91 7.02
CA ALA A 9 -6.99 -8.61 8.15
C ALA A 9 -5.53 -8.21 8.37
N MET A 10 -4.72 -8.13 7.30
CA MET A 10 -3.34 -7.67 7.37
C MET A 10 -3.26 -6.23 7.88
N ARG A 11 -4.11 -5.33 7.37
CA ARG A 11 -4.18 -3.94 7.84
C ARG A 11 -4.55 -3.86 9.32
N SER A 12 -5.57 -4.61 9.75
CA SER A 12 -6.02 -4.63 11.14
C SER A 12 -4.94 -5.14 12.09
N ASN A 13 -4.16 -6.14 11.66
CA ASN A 13 -3.02 -6.67 12.40
C ASN A 13 -1.74 -5.84 12.24
N ARG A 14 -1.78 -4.75 11.47
CA ARG A 14 -0.61 -3.94 11.09
C ARG A 14 0.52 -4.79 10.47
N ASP A 15 0.14 -5.83 9.72
CA ASP A 15 1.07 -6.70 8.99
C ASP A 15 1.53 -6.01 7.70
N VAL A 16 2.52 -5.12 7.88
CA VAL A 16 3.12 -4.36 6.79
C VAL A 16 3.83 -5.27 5.79
N ASP A 17 4.49 -6.32 6.26
CA ASP A 17 5.23 -7.26 5.41
C ASP A 17 4.26 -8.08 4.53
N GLY A 18 3.12 -8.50 5.08
CA GLY A 18 2.02 -9.12 4.33
C GLY A 18 1.47 -8.19 3.25
N LEU A 19 1.16 -6.94 3.60
CA LEU A 19 0.67 -5.95 2.65
C LEU A 19 1.68 -5.62 1.53
N ILE A 20 2.98 -5.57 1.85
CA ILE A 20 4.04 -5.38 0.84
C ILE A 20 4.06 -6.54 -0.17
N ARG A 21 3.81 -7.78 0.28
CA ARG A 21 3.68 -8.92 -0.64
C ARG A 21 2.45 -8.78 -1.53
N ALA A 22 1.34 -8.31 -0.99
CA ALA A 22 0.10 -8.10 -1.75
C ALA A 22 0.21 -6.99 -2.82
N LEU A 23 1.17 -6.06 -2.71
CA LEU A 23 1.49 -5.11 -3.78
C LEU A 23 1.99 -5.79 -5.07
N LYS A 24 2.36 -7.08 -5.03
CA LYS A 24 2.83 -7.84 -6.20
C LYS A 24 1.78 -8.84 -6.70
N ASP A 25 0.55 -8.76 -6.21
CA ASP A 25 -0.53 -9.63 -6.65
C ASP A 25 -0.86 -9.38 -8.13
N GLU A 26 -1.36 -10.40 -8.82
CA GLU A 26 -1.67 -10.33 -10.24
C GLU A 26 -2.88 -9.42 -10.49
N ASP A 27 -3.80 -9.35 -9.53
CA ASP A 27 -4.99 -8.52 -9.60
C ASP A 27 -4.68 -7.05 -9.25
N GLU A 28 -4.96 -6.12 -10.19
CA GLU A 28 -4.78 -4.69 -9.99
C GLU A 28 -5.58 -4.16 -8.80
N PHE A 29 -6.77 -4.71 -8.55
CA PHE A 29 -7.63 -4.30 -7.45
C PHE A 29 -7.01 -4.65 -6.09
N VAL A 30 -6.41 -5.84 -5.98
CA VAL A 30 -5.69 -6.29 -4.79
C VAL A 30 -4.46 -5.41 -4.54
N ARG A 31 -3.66 -5.15 -5.58
CA ARG A 31 -2.49 -4.24 -5.47
C ARG A 31 -2.90 -2.84 -5.01
N THR A 32 -3.99 -2.32 -5.57
CA THR A 32 -4.55 -1.00 -5.21
C THR A 32 -4.95 -0.95 -3.74
N GLN A 33 -5.68 -1.94 -3.24
CA GLN A 33 -6.13 -2.00 -1.84
C GLN A 33 -4.96 -2.21 -0.88
N ALA A 34 -3.96 -3.00 -1.26
CA ALA A 34 -2.73 -3.17 -0.51
C ALA A 34 -2.00 -1.81 -0.35
N ALA A 35 -1.89 -1.03 -1.43
CA ALA A 35 -1.24 0.28 -1.41
C ALA A 35 -1.97 1.26 -0.49
N ILE A 36 -3.30 1.33 -0.58
CA ILE A 36 -4.13 2.18 0.29
C ILE A 36 -3.97 1.78 1.76
N SER A 37 -3.99 0.48 2.05
CA SER A 37 -3.83 -0.05 3.40
C SER A 37 -2.47 0.29 4.00
N LEU A 38 -1.39 0.14 3.22
CA LEU A 38 -0.04 0.56 3.62
C LEU A 38 0.03 2.06 3.90
N GLY A 39 -0.57 2.89 3.04
CA GLY A 39 -0.66 4.33 3.26
C GLY A 39 -1.44 4.70 4.53
N ALA A 40 -2.50 3.96 4.84
CA ALA A 40 -3.30 4.18 6.04
C ALA A 40 -2.55 3.82 7.32
N LEU A 41 -1.72 2.77 7.28
CA LEU A 41 -0.82 2.41 8.38
C LEU A 41 0.31 3.42 8.59
N ALA A 42 0.65 4.19 7.56
CA ALA A 42 1.72 5.20 7.55
C ALA A 42 3.08 4.65 8.03
N ASP A 43 3.33 3.35 7.85
CA ASP A 43 4.56 2.72 8.29
C ASP A 43 5.73 3.12 7.37
N PRO A 44 6.88 3.55 7.90
CA PRO A 44 8.03 3.95 7.09
C PRO A 44 8.57 2.82 6.20
N LYS A 45 8.39 1.55 6.56
CA LYS A 45 8.76 0.40 5.72
C LYS A 45 7.98 0.37 4.40
N ALA A 46 6.78 0.96 4.35
CA ALA A 46 5.97 1.04 3.15
C ALA A 46 6.49 2.06 2.13
N LYS A 47 7.40 2.97 2.52
CA LYS A 47 7.87 4.07 1.67
C LYS A 47 8.52 3.59 0.38
N GLU A 48 9.50 2.71 0.47
CA GLU A 48 10.25 2.19 -0.69
C GLU A 48 9.38 1.30 -1.59
N PRO A 49 8.56 0.35 -1.06
CA PRO A 49 7.61 -0.41 -1.86
C PRO A 49 6.60 0.46 -2.62
N LEU A 50 6.02 1.48 -1.97
CA LEU A 50 5.06 2.39 -2.61
C LEU A 50 5.72 3.29 -3.66
N ASP A 51 6.96 3.72 -3.42
CA ASP A 51 7.73 4.48 -4.41
C ASP A 51 8.03 3.66 -5.65
N ARG A 52 8.41 2.40 -5.49
CA ARG A 52 8.63 1.52 -6.62
C ARG A 52 7.32 1.27 -7.39
N MET A 53 6.25 0.95 -6.67
CA MET A 53 4.96 0.65 -7.26
C MET A 53 4.40 1.82 -8.08
N ARG A 54 4.47 3.06 -7.60
CA ARG A 54 3.95 4.21 -8.38
C ARG A 54 4.69 4.45 -9.70
N ASN A 55 5.93 3.96 -9.83
CA ASN A 55 6.75 4.13 -11.03
C ASN A 55 6.67 2.90 -11.96
N ASP A 56 6.77 1.70 -11.39
CA ASP A 56 6.96 0.45 -12.13
C ASP A 56 5.67 -0.38 -12.31
N ASP A 57 4.56 -0.09 -11.60
CA ASP A 57 3.35 -0.93 -11.68
C ASP A 57 2.65 -0.80 -13.05
N PRO A 58 2.23 -1.93 -13.67
CA PRO A 58 1.55 -1.90 -14.96
C PRO A 58 0.14 -1.28 -14.89
N GLY A 59 -0.50 -1.30 -13.72
CA GLY A 59 -1.85 -0.81 -13.50
C GLY A 59 -1.88 0.71 -13.27
N PRO A 60 -2.59 1.50 -14.10
CA PRO A 60 -2.70 2.94 -13.87
C PRO A 60 -3.36 3.26 -12.51
N SER A 61 -4.39 2.51 -12.12
CA SER A 61 -5.13 2.74 -10.87
C SER A 61 -4.25 2.41 -9.66
N ALA A 62 -3.49 1.31 -9.76
CA ALA A 62 -2.55 0.88 -8.76
C ALA A 62 -1.42 1.92 -8.56
N ARG A 63 -0.89 2.52 -9.64
CA ARG A 63 0.11 3.60 -9.54
C ARG A 63 -0.42 4.86 -8.85
N GLU A 64 -1.63 5.28 -9.18
CA GLU A 64 -2.26 6.46 -8.55
C GLU A 64 -2.52 6.23 -7.06
N ALA A 65 -2.99 5.04 -6.69
CA ALA A 65 -3.15 4.64 -5.30
C ALA A 65 -1.80 4.61 -4.57
N ALA A 66 -0.76 4.06 -5.17
CA ALA A 66 0.58 4.05 -4.60
C ALA A 66 1.15 5.48 -4.41
N ALA A 67 0.93 6.39 -5.37
CA ALA A 67 1.35 7.78 -5.24
C ALA A 67 0.62 8.50 -4.10
N THR A 68 -0.69 8.26 -3.95
CA THR A 68 -1.49 8.81 -2.86
C THR A 68 -1.07 8.26 -1.51
N ALA A 69 -0.92 6.93 -1.41
CA ALA A 69 -0.45 6.25 -0.21
C ALA A 69 0.96 6.71 0.19
N TYR A 70 1.87 6.86 -0.77
CA TYR A 70 3.22 7.39 -0.53
C TYR A 70 3.15 8.77 0.12
N ARG A 71 2.29 9.67 -0.38
CA ARG A 71 2.05 10.99 0.25
C ARG A 71 1.55 10.87 1.68
N TRP A 72 0.74 9.87 2.01
CA TRP A 72 0.31 9.64 3.38
C TRP A 72 1.46 9.14 4.26
N VAL A 73 2.28 8.21 3.78
CA VAL A 73 3.46 7.75 4.54
C VAL A 73 4.44 8.89 4.78
N VAL A 74 4.76 9.71 3.77
CA VAL A 74 5.71 10.82 3.94
C VAL A 74 5.09 12.05 4.59
N GLY A 75 3.78 12.28 4.43
CA GLY A 75 3.07 13.47 4.89
C GLY A 75 2.39 13.31 6.25
N ARG A 76 1.94 12.10 6.63
CA ARG A 76 1.36 11.85 7.97
C ARG A 76 2.40 11.72 9.07
N GLY A 77 3.68 11.56 8.74
CA GLY A 77 4.76 11.83 9.70
C GLY A 77 4.71 13.25 10.30
N ALA A 78 3.85 14.14 9.78
CA ALA A 78 3.62 15.50 10.29
C ALA A 78 2.24 15.74 10.95
N LYS A 79 1.31 14.76 11.00
CA LYS A 79 -0.02 14.93 11.61
C LYS A 79 -0.35 13.87 12.65
N GLU A 80 0.51 13.79 13.66
CA GLU A 80 0.09 13.50 15.04
C GLU A 80 0.66 14.64 15.90
N ARG A 81 -0.10 15.73 16.02
CA ARG A 81 0.14 16.89 16.89
C ARG A 81 -1.16 17.19 17.62
#